data_AF-A0A2V3HUQ4-F1
#
_entry.id   AF-A0A2V3HUQ4-F1
#
_cell.length_a   1.000
_cell.length_b   1.000
_cell.length_c   1.000
_cell.angle_alpha   90.00
_cell.angle_beta   90.00
_cell.angle_gamma   90.00
#
_symmetry.space_group_name_H-M   'P 1'
#
loop_
_entity.id
_entity.type
_entity.pdbx_description
1 polymer ?
#
loop_
_entity_poly.entity_id
_entity_poly.type
_entity_poly.pdbx_seq_one_letter_code
_entity_poly.pdbx_strand_id
1 'polypeptide(L)'
;MLTGRRRSGKAEGTVAHPMEASADRHWLRGDPAWWPLSRDADDADALAPRERSHEQPAPDEWVAQRWMRQRLRPGLPRLVFPASWSIGLLALSTLPLVFPDNTPDDQMVSLALFLLGWLLLWSTPVKVANSQPDGRPGRVFLWLLFGGGRSTLVRTWSLALAGSALFVLHIIVDVRLGWLAYALFLLLWLDQLQRIAGLLAHPQNLWVLPVVAGELVTDSFGPGWVAEHPRFRRGPLAVRRLADGRRLELRGLTRSRSDFVALQLRHSSGLLLDPFVDSDSVPRFDWLGLGGVDMRAEGLQSELRSPPPGLPATGWPARFLSPAEEE
;
A
#
# COMPACT_ATOMS: atom_id res chain seq x y z
N MET A 1 57.12 10.26 13.20
CA MET A 1 56.05 10.39 14.22
C MET A 1 54.94 11.26 13.65
N LEU A 2 53.79 10.63 13.41
CA LEU A 2 52.41 11.13 13.27
C LEU A 2 52.06 12.27 12.28
N THR A 3 51.45 11.81 11.19
CA THR A 3 50.56 12.46 10.24
C THR A 3 49.27 12.98 10.89
N GLY A 4 48.68 14.05 10.32
CA GLY A 4 47.39 14.60 10.75
C GLY A 4 46.55 15.14 9.59
N ARG A 5 45.97 14.24 8.78
CA ARG A 5 44.89 14.53 7.83
C ARG A 5 43.61 14.86 8.62
N ARG A 6 43.06 16.08 8.51
CA ARG A 6 41.65 16.34 8.86
C ARG A 6 40.77 16.14 7.63
N ARG A 7 40.12 14.97 7.57
CA ARG A 7 38.90 14.77 6.79
C ARG A 7 37.76 15.41 7.56
N SER A 8 37.14 16.47 7.01
CA SER A 8 35.82 16.89 7.45
C SER A 8 34.81 16.09 6.64
N GLY A 9 34.16 15.15 7.33
CA GLY A 9 33.13 14.28 6.77
C GLY A 9 31.94 15.12 6.32
N LYS A 10 31.72 15.11 5.00
CA LYS A 10 30.45 15.51 4.41
C LYS A 10 29.42 14.51 4.94
N ALA A 11 28.43 15.01 5.68
CA ALA A 11 27.30 14.22 6.13
C ALA A 11 26.70 13.49 4.91
N GLU A 12 26.81 12.16 4.92
CA GLU A 12 26.00 11.30 4.08
C GLU A 12 24.55 11.60 4.43
N GLY A 13 23.90 12.37 3.55
CA GLY A 13 22.46 12.49 3.57
C GLY A 13 21.89 11.08 3.56
N THR A 14 21.06 10.78 4.54
CA THR A 14 20.27 9.57 4.63
C THR A 14 19.49 9.40 3.33
N VAL A 15 20.08 8.65 2.40
CA VAL A 15 19.38 8.17 1.22
C VAL A 15 18.37 7.18 1.77
N ALA A 16 17.10 7.59 1.83
CA ALA A 16 16.01 6.66 2.07
C ALA A 16 16.22 5.47 1.12
N HIS A 17 16.48 4.29 1.67
CA HIS A 17 16.47 3.04 0.93
C HIS A 17 15.00 2.63 0.79
N PRO A 18 14.34 2.73 -0.38
CA PRO A 18 13.03 2.16 -0.57
C PRO A 18 13.22 0.97 -1.50
N MET A 19 13.94 -0.05 -1.07
CA MET A 19 14.06 -1.26 -1.85
C MET A 19 13.84 -2.44 -0.93
N GLU A 20 12.59 -2.88 -0.88
CA GLU A 20 12.12 -3.85 0.10
C GLU A 20 12.93 -5.16 0.05
N ALA A 21 13.53 -5.53 -1.08
CA ALA A 21 14.53 -6.60 -1.17
C ALA A 21 15.98 -6.09 -1.01
N SER A 22 16.70 -6.69 -0.06
CA SER A 22 18.10 -6.38 0.24
C SER A 22 19.05 -6.77 -0.90
N ALA A 23 18.81 -7.92 -1.53
CA ALA A 23 19.63 -8.45 -2.62
C ALA A 23 19.00 -8.19 -4.00
N ASP A 24 19.86 -7.97 -5.01
CA ASP A 24 19.44 -7.72 -6.40
C ASP A 24 18.62 -8.86 -6.99
N ARG A 25 19.01 -10.12 -6.73
CA ARG A 25 18.27 -11.33 -7.17
C ARG A 25 16.83 -11.42 -6.67
N HIS A 26 16.52 -10.75 -5.55
CA HIS A 26 15.18 -10.74 -4.95
C HIS A 26 14.40 -9.48 -5.32
N TRP A 27 14.98 -8.57 -6.11
CA TRP A 27 14.37 -7.27 -6.37
C TRP A 27 13.02 -7.40 -7.09
N LEU A 28 12.91 -8.29 -8.07
CA LEU A 28 11.67 -8.54 -8.81
C LEU A 28 10.70 -9.45 -8.05
N ARG A 29 11.19 -10.52 -7.43
CA ARG A 29 10.34 -11.54 -6.78
C ARG A 29 9.91 -11.17 -5.36
N GLY A 30 10.59 -10.24 -4.72
CA GLY A 30 10.43 -9.92 -3.30
C GLY A 30 11.29 -10.80 -2.41
N ASP A 31 11.46 -10.38 -1.16
CA ASP A 31 12.24 -11.13 -0.17
C ASP A 31 11.51 -12.43 0.22
N PRO A 32 12.18 -13.60 0.20
CA PRO A 32 11.59 -14.86 0.63
C PRO A 32 10.99 -14.82 2.04
N ALA A 33 11.55 -14.02 2.96
CA ALA A 33 11.07 -13.91 4.34
C ALA A 33 9.66 -13.32 4.46
N TRP A 34 9.12 -12.72 3.39
CA TRP A 34 7.74 -12.26 3.38
C TRP A 34 6.72 -13.39 3.27
N TRP A 35 7.18 -14.63 3.01
CA TRP A 35 6.35 -15.78 2.68
C TRP A 35 6.59 -16.97 3.62
N PRO A 36 6.42 -16.82 4.95
CA PRO A 36 6.86 -17.79 5.97
C PRO A 36 6.11 -19.14 5.97
N LEU A 37 5.17 -19.38 5.05
CA LEU A 37 4.39 -20.62 4.97
C LEU A 37 4.93 -21.63 3.94
N SER A 38 6.06 -21.35 3.27
CA SER A 38 6.73 -22.39 2.49
C SER A 38 7.49 -23.33 3.43
N ARG A 39 7.01 -24.56 3.55
CA ARG A 39 7.49 -25.57 4.53
C ARG A 39 8.93 -26.03 4.32
N ASP A 40 9.56 -25.66 3.20
CA ASP A 40 10.90 -26.10 2.82
C ASP A 40 11.77 -24.87 2.54
N ALA A 41 12.50 -24.40 3.56
CA ALA A 41 13.34 -23.20 3.50
C ALA A 41 14.56 -23.34 2.56
N ASP A 42 14.83 -24.53 2.04
CA ASP A 42 15.94 -24.81 1.14
C ASP A 42 15.64 -24.47 -0.33
N ASP A 43 14.36 -24.24 -0.69
CA ASP A 43 13.89 -23.96 -2.05
C ASP A 43 13.24 -22.56 -2.17
N ALA A 44 13.75 -21.58 -1.43
CA ALA A 44 13.25 -20.20 -1.44
C ALA A 44 13.19 -19.56 -2.86
N ASP A 45 14.03 -20.02 -3.80
CA ASP A 45 14.01 -19.57 -5.20
C ASP A 45 12.95 -20.30 -6.06
N ALA A 46 12.50 -21.49 -5.67
CA ALA A 46 11.42 -22.24 -6.32
C ALA A 46 10.02 -21.90 -5.75
N LEU A 47 9.97 -21.36 -4.54
CA LEU A 47 8.74 -21.16 -3.75
C LEU A 47 8.05 -19.79 -3.90
N ALA A 48 8.64 -18.84 -4.63
CA ALA A 48 7.87 -17.75 -5.21
C ALA A 48 7.37 -18.24 -6.58
N PRO A 49 6.16 -18.83 -6.69
CA PRO A 49 5.68 -19.31 -7.97
C PRO A 49 5.76 -18.18 -9.00
N ARG A 50 6.20 -18.51 -10.23
CA ARG A 50 6.38 -17.57 -11.35
C ARG A 50 5.19 -16.60 -11.43
N GLU A 51 4.00 -17.14 -11.23
CA GLU A 51 2.74 -16.43 -11.07
C GLU A 51 1.97 -16.99 -9.87
N ARG A 52 1.32 -16.10 -9.11
CA ARG A 52 0.44 -16.50 -8.02
C ARG A 52 -0.96 -16.74 -8.53
N SER A 53 -1.77 -17.50 -7.79
CA SER A 53 -3.15 -17.83 -8.16
C SER A 53 -4.05 -16.63 -8.49
N HIS A 54 -3.73 -15.43 -7.99
CA HIS A 54 -4.45 -14.19 -8.24
C HIS A 54 -3.76 -13.27 -9.26
N GLU A 55 -2.51 -13.54 -9.60
CA GLU A 55 -1.74 -12.77 -10.56
C GLU A 55 -2.10 -13.23 -11.98
N GLN A 56 -2.41 -12.28 -12.86
CA GLN A 56 -2.56 -12.58 -14.29
C GLN A 56 -1.25 -12.29 -15.02
N PRO A 57 -0.91 -13.05 -16.07
CA PRO A 57 0.19 -12.66 -16.96
C PRO A 57 -0.11 -11.29 -17.57
N ALA A 58 0.94 -10.48 -17.80
CA ALA A 58 0.76 -9.29 -18.61
C ALA A 58 0.51 -9.68 -20.08
N PRO A 59 -0.16 -8.82 -20.86
CA PRO A 59 -0.35 -9.04 -22.29
C PRO A 59 0.96 -9.26 -23.03
N ASP A 60 0.94 -10.04 -24.11
CA ASP A 60 2.12 -10.43 -24.89
C ASP A 60 2.99 -9.23 -25.32
N GLU A 61 2.38 -8.08 -25.61
CA GLU A 61 3.12 -6.86 -25.97
C GLU A 61 4.03 -6.35 -24.84
N TRP A 62 3.61 -6.48 -23.58
CA TRP A 62 4.42 -6.13 -22.42
C TRP A 62 5.62 -7.07 -22.28
N VAL A 63 5.38 -8.36 -22.47
CA VAL A 63 6.42 -9.40 -22.41
C VAL A 63 7.42 -9.23 -23.55
N ALA A 64 6.94 -8.95 -24.77
CA ALA A 64 7.77 -8.69 -25.93
C ALA A 64 8.68 -7.46 -25.74
N GLN A 65 8.19 -6.45 -25.01
CA GLN A 65 8.98 -5.28 -24.61
C GLN A 65 9.84 -5.52 -23.36
N ARG A 66 9.84 -6.73 -22.79
CA ARG A 66 10.64 -7.13 -21.62
C ARG A 66 10.23 -6.42 -20.33
N TRP A 67 8.97 -6.04 -20.18
CA TRP A 67 8.48 -5.59 -18.88
C TRP A 67 8.43 -6.76 -17.90
N MET A 68 8.87 -6.53 -16.67
CA MET A 68 8.76 -7.53 -15.60
C MET A 68 8.06 -6.94 -14.38
N ARG A 69 7.26 -7.79 -13.74
CA ARG A 69 6.60 -7.48 -12.47
C ARG A 69 7.64 -7.44 -11.34
N GLN A 70 7.68 -6.33 -10.61
CA GLN A 70 8.37 -6.18 -9.35
C GLN A 70 7.36 -6.28 -8.20
N ARG A 71 7.51 -7.29 -7.35
CA ARG A 71 6.62 -7.55 -6.20
C ARG A 71 7.02 -6.71 -5.01
N LEU A 72 6.05 -6.02 -4.41
CA LEU A 72 6.24 -5.34 -3.12
C LEU A 72 5.76 -6.22 -1.98
N ARG A 73 6.15 -5.84 -0.77
CA ARG A 73 5.81 -6.54 0.46
C ARG A 73 4.28 -6.57 0.65
N PRO A 74 3.68 -7.74 0.91
CA PRO A 74 2.23 -7.86 1.04
C PRO A 74 1.71 -7.04 2.23
N GLY A 75 0.64 -6.28 1.99
CA GLY A 75 0.02 -5.41 2.99
C GLY A 75 -0.89 -6.18 3.95
N LEU A 76 -1.77 -7.03 3.43
CA LEU A 76 -2.85 -7.65 4.21
C LEU A 76 -2.38 -8.47 5.43
N PRO A 77 -1.34 -9.34 5.35
CA PRO A 77 -0.88 -10.09 6.52
C PRO A 77 -0.42 -9.19 7.68
N ARG A 78 0.05 -7.97 7.37
CA ARG A 78 0.50 -6.99 8.35
C ARG A 78 -0.65 -6.34 9.12
N LEU A 79 -1.90 -6.53 8.67
CA LEU A 79 -3.10 -6.01 9.31
C LEU A 79 -3.57 -6.85 10.49
N VAL A 80 -3.32 -8.16 10.48
CA VAL A 80 -3.88 -9.10 11.47
C VAL A 80 -3.53 -8.69 12.89
N PHE A 81 -2.23 -8.51 13.19
CA PHE A 81 -1.81 -8.17 14.54
C PHE A 81 -2.36 -6.79 15.00
N PRO A 82 -2.20 -5.69 14.24
CA PRO A 82 -2.77 -4.40 14.64
C PRO A 82 -4.29 -4.39 14.75
N ALA A 83 -5.01 -5.11 13.88
CA ALA A 83 -6.46 -5.20 13.95
C ALA A 83 -6.94 -5.96 15.20
N SER A 84 -6.32 -7.10 15.52
CA SER A 84 -6.64 -7.89 16.72
C SER A 84 -6.40 -7.12 18.01
N TRP A 85 -5.26 -6.42 18.12
CA TRP A 85 -4.99 -5.57 19.27
C TRP A 85 -5.84 -4.31 19.30
N SER A 86 -6.22 -3.76 18.14
CA SER A 86 -7.14 -2.63 18.07
C SER A 86 -8.49 -2.97 18.70
N ILE A 87 -9.11 -4.08 18.30
CA ILE A 87 -10.39 -4.50 18.90
C ILE A 87 -10.21 -4.90 20.37
N GLY A 88 -9.08 -5.53 20.72
CA GLY A 88 -8.75 -5.84 22.11
C GLY A 88 -8.67 -4.57 22.98
N LEU A 89 -8.00 -3.52 22.51
CA LEU A 89 -7.90 -2.24 23.20
C LEU A 89 -9.25 -1.52 23.31
N LEU A 90 -10.08 -1.59 22.27
CA LEU A 90 -11.45 -1.06 22.32
C LEU A 90 -12.28 -1.81 23.39
N ALA A 91 -12.16 -3.13 23.48
CA ALA A 91 -12.83 -3.90 24.53
C ALA A 91 -12.27 -3.56 25.92
N LEU A 92 -10.94 -3.50 26.08
CA LEU A 92 -10.27 -3.14 27.33
C LEU A 92 -10.63 -1.74 27.81
N SER A 93 -10.94 -0.81 26.90
CA SER A 93 -11.37 0.55 27.27
C SER A 93 -12.63 0.56 28.14
N THR A 94 -13.44 -0.50 28.12
CA THR A 94 -14.64 -0.60 28.97
C THR A 94 -14.32 -0.97 30.42
N LEU A 95 -13.17 -1.63 30.68
CA LEU A 95 -12.88 -2.20 32.00
C LEU A 95 -12.76 -1.16 33.12
N PRO A 96 -12.04 -0.02 32.94
CA PRO A 96 -12.00 1.01 33.99
C PRO A 96 -13.38 1.59 34.30
N LEU A 97 -14.30 1.59 33.33
CA LEU A 97 -15.65 2.13 33.51
C LEU A 97 -16.60 1.14 34.19
N VAL A 98 -16.41 -0.17 33.99
CA VAL A 98 -17.21 -1.23 34.62
C VAL A 98 -16.70 -1.56 36.03
N PHE A 99 -15.40 -1.49 36.25
CA PHE A 99 -14.74 -1.76 37.52
C PHE A 99 -13.97 -0.52 38.01
N PRO A 100 -14.68 0.52 38.47
CA PRO A 100 -14.07 1.78 38.88
C PRO A 100 -13.15 1.62 40.09
N ASP A 101 -12.32 2.63 40.34
CA ASP A 101 -11.38 2.77 41.47
C ASP A 101 -10.18 1.79 41.43
N ASN A 102 -9.90 1.20 40.25
CA ASN A 102 -8.76 0.29 40.04
C ASN A 102 -7.61 0.94 39.25
N THR A 103 -7.78 2.18 38.78
CA THR A 103 -6.73 2.97 38.12
C THR A 103 -6.65 4.39 38.70
N PRO A 104 -5.55 5.14 38.47
CA PRO A 104 -5.43 6.52 38.97
C PRO A 104 -6.50 7.47 38.42
N ASP A 105 -6.98 7.21 37.20
CA ASP A 105 -8.04 7.96 36.52
C ASP A 105 -8.70 7.04 35.48
N ASP A 106 -9.83 6.45 35.87
CA ASP A 106 -10.52 5.45 35.05
C ASP A 106 -10.98 6.02 33.70
N GLN A 107 -11.37 7.30 33.67
CA GLN A 107 -11.84 7.96 32.45
C GLN A 107 -10.69 8.18 31.48
N MET A 108 -9.55 8.69 31.96
CA MET A 108 -8.39 8.93 31.12
C MET A 108 -7.78 7.62 30.61
N VAL A 109 -7.71 6.58 31.46
CA VAL A 109 -7.22 5.26 31.03
C VAL A 109 -8.15 4.66 29.98
N SER A 110 -9.46 4.70 30.18
CA SER A 110 -10.46 4.26 29.21
C SER A 110 -10.30 4.99 27.87
N LEU A 111 -10.23 6.33 27.90
CA LEU A 111 -10.06 7.16 26.70
C LEU A 111 -8.75 6.85 25.97
N ALA A 112 -7.64 6.68 26.70
CA ALA A 112 -6.35 6.35 26.13
C ALA A 112 -6.37 5.00 25.40
N LEU A 113 -6.94 3.97 26.02
CA LEU A 113 -7.11 2.65 25.41
C LEU A 113 -7.99 2.72 24.15
N PHE A 114 -9.10 3.46 24.24
CA PHE A 114 -10.01 3.66 23.11
C PHE A 114 -9.28 4.31 21.92
N LEU A 115 -8.61 5.44 22.14
CA LEU A 115 -7.85 6.15 21.10
C LEU A 115 -6.69 5.32 20.54
N LEU A 116 -5.96 4.60 21.41
CA LEU A 116 -4.87 3.73 20.98
C LEU A 116 -5.38 2.59 20.08
N GLY A 117 -6.57 2.06 20.35
CA GLY A 117 -7.24 1.10 19.49
C GLY A 117 -7.41 1.62 18.06
N TRP A 118 -7.92 2.84 17.88
CA TRP A 118 -8.07 3.47 16.57
C TRP A 118 -6.74 3.76 15.88
N LEU A 119 -5.78 4.34 16.61
CA LEU A 119 -4.45 4.64 16.08
C LEU A 119 -3.75 3.37 15.59
N LEU A 120 -3.89 2.26 16.33
CA LEU A 120 -3.30 0.99 15.96
C LEU A 120 -3.90 0.43 14.66
N LEU A 121 -5.23 0.47 14.51
CA LEU A 121 -5.91 0.07 13.27
C LEU A 121 -5.42 0.88 12.06
N TRP A 122 -5.37 2.21 12.19
CA TRP A 122 -4.94 3.10 11.10
C TRP A 122 -3.44 3.02 10.80
N SER A 123 -2.62 2.58 11.75
CA SER A 123 -1.16 2.54 11.58
C SER A 123 -0.71 1.63 10.45
N THR A 124 -1.41 0.51 10.19
CA THR A 124 -1.02 -0.47 9.18
C THR A 124 -1.04 0.11 7.77
N PRO A 125 -2.17 0.60 7.22
CA PRO A 125 -2.21 1.14 5.86
C PRO A 125 -1.27 2.34 5.69
N VAL A 126 -1.06 3.16 6.73
CA VAL A 126 -0.09 4.27 6.72
C VAL A 126 1.35 3.75 6.61
N LYS A 127 1.72 2.73 7.38
CA LYS A 127 3.05 2.08 7.31
C LYS A 127 3.27 1.35 5.99
N VAL A 128 2.24 0.71 5.43
CA VAL A 128 2.32 0.10 4.09
C VAL A 128 2.54 1.16 3.04
N ALA A 129 1.76 2.25 3.06
CA ALA A 129 1.96 3.37 2.15
C ALA A 129 3.39 3.91 2.25
N ASN A 130 3.91 4.10 3.47
CA ASN A 130 5.25 4.62 3.68
C ASN A 130 6.38 3.70 3.20
N SER A 131 6.15 2.38 3.04
CA SER A 131 7.15 1.46 2.48
C SER A 131 7.13 1.39 0.95
N GLN A 132 6.09 1.93 0.31
CA GLN A 132 5.98 1.98 -1.15
C GLN A 132 6.84 3.09 -1.75
N PRO A 133 7.33 2.93 -3.00
CA PRO A 133 8.02 3.99 -3.71
C PRO A 133 7.14 5.25 -3.85
N ASP A 134 7.58 6.37 -3.26
CA ASP A 134 6.80 7.62 -3.16
C ASP A 134 5.41 7.38 -2.54
N GLY A 135 5.45 6.64 -1.44
CA GLY A 135 4.34 6.48 -0.52
C GLY A 135 3.73 7.81 -0.10
N ARG A 136 2.39 7.87 -0.06
CA ARG A 136 1.64 9.05 0.41
C ARG A 136 0.86 8.72 1.68
N PRO A 137 1.55 8.48 2.83
CA PRO A 137 0.90 8.07 4.07
C PRO A 137 -0.19 9.04 4.52
N GLY A 138 0.04 10.36 4.41
CA GLY A 138 -0.96 11.37 4.74
C GLY A 138 -2.22 11.31 3.87
N ARG A 139 -2.06 10.99 2.57
CA ARG A 139 -3.21 10.83 1.66
C ARG A 139 -4.01 9.58 1.98
N VAL A 140 -3.33 8.48 2.33
CA VAL A 140 -4.00 7.25 2.78
C VAL A 140 -4.77 7.51 4.07
N PHE A 141 -4.17 8.20 5.04
CA PHE A 141 -4.86 8.57 6.28
C PHE A 141 -6.12 9.41 6.02
N LEU A 142 -6.02 10.48 5.22
CA LEU A 142 -7.17 11.30 4.84
C LEU A 142 -8.24 10.46 4.11
N TRP A 143 -7.83 9.56 3.23
CA TRP A 143 -8.75 8.69 2.52
C TRP A 143 -9.48 7.70 3.45
N LEU A 144 -8.87 7.27 4.57
CA LEU A 144 -9.57 6.47 5.58
C LEU A 144 -10.65 7.27 6.31
N LEU A 145 -10.40 8.56 6.56
CA LEU A 145 -11.35 9.44 7.26
C LEU A 145 -12.50 9.92 6.35
N PHE A 146 -12.21 10.20 5.08
CA PHE A 146 -13.16 10.83 4.16
C PHE A 146 -13.67 9.90 3.06
N GLY A 147 -12.96 8.81 2.79
CA GLY A 147 -13.33 7.85 1.76
C GLY A 147 -12.98 8.25 0.33
N GLY A 148 -13.31 7.34 -0.60
CA GLY A 148 -13.24 7.57 -2.04
C GLY A 148 -14.52 8.16 -2.65
N GLY A 149 -15.58 8.39 -1.87
CA GLY A 149 -16.85 8.89 -2.38
C GLY A 149 -17.89 9.21 -1.30
N ARG A 150 -18.98 9.86 -1.73
CA ARG A 150 -20.02 10.41 -0.83
C ARG A 150 -20.67 9.38 0.09
N SER A 151 -20.95 8.18 -0.42
CA SER A 151 -21.59 7.11 0.36
C SER A 151 -20.72 6.69 1.56
N THR A 152 -19.43 6.47 1.31
CA THR A 152 -18.47 6.20 2.38
C THR A 152 -18.45 7.35 3.40
N LEU A 153 -18.28 8.59 2.91
CA LEU A 153 -18.14 9.75 3.78
C LEU A 153 -19.33 9.86 4.75
N VAL A 154 -20.55 9.81 4.20
CA VAL A 154 -21.77 9.88 4.98
C VAL A 154 -21.82 8.75 6.00
N ARG A 155 -21.54 7.51 5.61
CA ARG A 155 -21.59 6.37 6.53
C ARG A 155 -20.59 6.50 7.68
N THR A 156 -19.31 6.71 7.37
CA THR A 156 -18.23 6.82 8.36
C THR A 156 -18.50 7.96 9.34
N TRP A 157 -18.86 9.14 8.85
CA TRP A 157 -19.13 10.29 9.72
C TRP A 157 -20.47 10.22 10.44
N SER A 158 -21.50 9.60 9.86
CA SER A 158 -22.77 9.40 10.57
C SER A 158 -22.59 8.48 11.76
N LEU A 159 -21.84 7.38 11.61
CA LEU A 159 -21.52 6.48 12.72
C LEU A 159 -20.67 7.18 13.78
N ALA A 160 -19.64 7.93 13.37
CA ALA A 160 -18.78 8.67 14.29
C ALA A 160 -19.55 9.73 15.08
N LEU A 161 -20.33 10.57 14.39
CA LEU A 161 -21.09 11.66 15.01
C LEU A 161 -22.22 11.11 15.91
N ALA A 162 -22.93 10.08 15.47
CA ALA A 162 -23.97 9.46 16.30
C ALA A 162 -23.37 8.78 17.54
N GLY A 163 -22.25 8.07 17.39
CA GLY A 163 -21.51 7.47 18.51
C GLY A 163 -21.05 8.54 19.51
N SER A 164 -20.43 9.61 19.03
CA SER A 164 -19.99 10.73 19.87
C SER A 164 -21.17 11.45 20.56
N ALA A 165 -22.28 11.68 19.86
CA ALA A 165 -23.46 12.31 20.45
C ALA A 165 -24.06 11.44 21.57
N LEU A 166 -24.17 10.13 21.36
CA LEU A 166 -24.62 9.20 22.39
C LEU A 166 -23.65 9.10 23.57
N PHE A 167 -22.35 9.20 23.31
CA PHE A 167 -21.34 9.22 24.36
C PHE A 167 -21.51 10.46 25.25
N VAL A 168 -21.68 11.65 24.67
CA VAL A 168 -21.99 12.87 25.43
C VAL A 168 -23.28 12.69 26.22
N LEU A 169 -24.34 12.17 25.57
CA LEU A 169 -25.63 11.93 26.20
C LEU A 169 -25.54 10.93 27.37
N HIS A 170 -24.59 9.99 27.31
CA HIS A 170 -24.34 9.06 28.41
C HIS A 170 -23.92 9.77 29.70
N ILE A 171 -23.16 10.86 29.59
CA ILE A 171 -22.64 11.62 30.74
C ILE A 171 -23.76 12.47 31.35
N ILE A 172 -24.61 13.05 30.51
CA ILE A 172 -25.63 14.04 30.94
C ILE A 172 -27.01 13.44 31.23
N VAL A 173 -27.35 12.28 30.66
CA VAL A 173 -28.72 11.71 30.75
C VAL A 173 -28.74 10.32 31.38
N ASP A 174 -28.13 9.31 30.76
CA ASP A 174 -28.19 7.91 31.24
C ASP A 174 -26.97 7.11 30.80
N VAL A 175 -26.31 6.44 31.75
CA VAL A 175 -25.15 5.57 31.53
C VAL A 175 -25.38 4.48 30.48
N ARG A 176 -26.62 3.99 30.33
CA ARG A 176 -26.99 2.95 29.35
C ARG A 176 -26.72 3.37 27.91
N LEU A 177 -26.76 4.67 27.63
CA LEU A 177 -26.46 5.22 26.31
C LEU A 177 -24.99 5.04 25.92
N GLY A 178 -24.10 4.85 26.91
CA GLY A 178 -22.69 4.55 26.68
C GLY A 178 -22.52 3.24 25.92
N TRP A 179 -23.31 2.21 26.27
CA TRP A 179 -23.30 0.94 25.54
C TRP A 179 -23.75 1.09 24.08
N LEU A 180 -24.73 1.96 23.82
CA LEU A 180 -25.17 2.25 22.45
C LEU A 180 -24.09 3.01 21.67
N ALA A 181 -23.38 3.95 22.31
CA ALA A 181 -22.23 4.62 21.73
C ALA A 181 -21.12 3.62 21.36
N TYR A 182 -20.78 2.71 22.27
CA TYR A 182 -19.81 1.63 22.01
C TYR A 182 -20.23 0.73 20.85
N ALA A 183 -21.52 0.39 20.72
CA ALA A 183 -22.02 -0.38 19.59
C ALA A 183 -21.83 0.37 18.25
N LEU A 184 -22.11 1.68 18.21
CA LEU A 184 -21.86 2.49 17.00
C LEU A 184 -20.36 2.61 16.68
N PHE A 185 -19.50 2.75 17.68
CA PHE A 185 -18.05 2.74 17.47
C PHE A 185 -17.53 1.38 17.01
N LEU A 186 -18.13 0.27 17.45
CA LEU A 186 -17.81 -1.06 16.94
C LEU A 186 -18.22 -1.20 15.47
N LEU A 187 -19.39 -0.69 15.08
CA LEU A 187 -19.80 -0.65 13.67
C LEU A 187 -18.86 0.23 12.82
N LEU A 188 -18.46 1.39 13.34
CA LEU A 188 -17.46 2.25 12.69
C LEU A 188 -16.12 1.53 12.56
N TRP A 189 -15.73 0.75 13.57
CA TRP A 189 -14.48 -0.02 13.55
C TRP A 189 -14.55 -1.11 12.48
N LEU A 190 -15.68 -1.81 12.35
CA LEU A 190 -15.90 -2.79 11.30
C LEU A 190 -15.87 -2.15 9.89
N ASP A 191 -16.50 -0.98 9.71
CA ASP A 191 -16.42 -0.23 8.44
C ASP A 191 -14.98 0.11 8.07
N GLN A 192 -14.19 0.57 9.04
CA GLN A 192 -12.77 0.90 8.82
C GLN A 192 -11.91 -0.34 8.59
N LEU A 193 -12.13 -1.43 9.35
CA LEU A 193 -11.41 -2.68 9.15
C LEU A 193 -11.63 -3.22 7.74
N GLN A 194 -12.88 -3.31 7.30
CA GLN A 194 -13.23 -3.82 5.97
C GLN A 194 -12.63 -2.95 4.86
N ARG A 195 -12.67 -1.62 5.03
CA ARG A 195 -12.03 -0.68 4.10
C ARG A 195 -10.52 -0.91 3.99
N ILE A 196 -9.85 -1.05 5.14
CA ILE A 196 -8.41 -1.29 5.19
C ILE A 196 -8.06 -2.67 4.62
N ALA A 197 -8.82 -3.70 4.98
CA ALA A 197 -8.63 -5.06 4.49
C ALA A 197 -8.80 -5.11 2.97
N GLY A 198 -9.88 -4.54 2.42
CA GLY A 198 -10.10 -4.45 0.98
C GLY A 198 -8.99 -3.66 0.26
N LEU A 199 -8.52 -2.57 0.87
CA LEU A 199 -7.40 -1.78 0.36
C LEU A 199 -6.08 -2.57 0.29
N LEU A 200 -5.79 -3.37 1.32
CA LEU A 200 -4.52 -4.12 1.44
C LEU A 200 -4.56 -5.52 0.84
N ALA A 201 -5.75 -6.06 0.54
CA ALA A 201 -5.94 -7.35 -0.10
C ALA A 201 -5.53 -7.31 -1.57
N HIS A 202 -5.69 -6.16 -2.23
CA HIS A 202 -5.19 -5.98 -3.58
C HIS A 202 -3.65 -6.05 -3.58
N PRO A 203 -3.02 -6.87 -4.45
CA PRO A 203 -1.57 -6.88 -4.61
C PRO A 203 -1.04 -5.49 -4.96
N GLN A 204 0.13 -5.17 -4.41
CA GLN A 204 0.81 -3.89 -4.60
C GLN A 204 2.08 -4.18 -5.41
N ASN A 205 1.99 -4.25 -6.74
CA ASN A 205 3.15 -4.54 -7.58
C ASN A 205 3.42 -3.39 -8.55
N LEU A 206 4.64 -3.37 -9.07
CA LEU A 206 5.09 -2.43 -10.07
C LEU A 206 5.49 -3.20 -11.32
N TRP A 207 5.45 -2.55 -12.46
CA TRP A 207 6.02 -3.10 -13.68
C TRP A 207 7.26 -2.31 -13.99
N VAL A 208 8.36 -2.98 -14.31
CA VAL A 208 9.67 -2.37 -14.46
C VAL A 208 10.24 -2.75 -15.83
N LEU A 209 10.95 -1.81 -16.44
CA LEU A 209 11.61 -1.95 -17.72
C LEU A 209 13.04 -1.38 -17.64
N PRO A 210 14.10 -2.13 -17.96
CA PRO A 210 15.45 -1.59 -18.06
C PRO A 210 15.58 -0.69 -19.29
N VAL A 211 16.18 0.49 -19.11
CA VAL A 211 16.30 1.51 -20.17
C VAL A 211 17.70 2.12 -20.22
N VAL A 212 18.07 2.70 -21.37
CA VAL A 212 19.20 3.64 -21.45
C VAL A 212 18.69 5.04 -21.11
N ALA A 213 19.08 5.58 -19.96
CA ALA A 213 18.63 6.90 -19.50
C ALA A 213 18.86 8.04 -20.52
N GLY A 214 19.95 7.98 -21.29
CA GLY A 214 20.30 8.97 -22.30
C GLY A 214 19.42 8.96 -23.55
N GLU A 215 18.71 7.87 -23.81
CA GLU A 215 17.89 7.68 -25.02
C GLU A 215 16.40 7.95 -24.77
N LEU A 216 16.00 8.15 -23.52
CA LEU A 216 14.61 8.40 -23.17
C LEU A 216 14.20 9.83 -23.54
N VAL A 217 13.34 9.95 -24.56
CA VAL A 217 12.73 11.22 -25.00
C VAL A 217 11.25 11.21 -24.60
N THR A 218 10.80 12.17 -23.81
CA THR A 218 9.46 12.13 -23.20
C THR A 218 8.30 12.46 -24.12
N ASP A 219 8.58 12.99 -25.31
CA ASP A 219 7.56 13.20 -26.34
C ASP A 219 7.05 11.87 -26.94
N SER A 220 7.68 10.74 -26.58
CA SER A 220 7.38 9.41 -27.11
C SER A 220 6.32 8.63 -26.33
N PHE A 221 5.88 9.08 -25.15
CA PHE A 221 4.97 8.32 -24.27
C PHE A 221 3.56 8.10 -24.85
N GLY A 222 3.23 8.74 -25.98
CA GLY A 222 1.97 8.55 -26.70
C GLY A 222 0.79 9.33 -26.11
N PRO A 223 -0.39 9.19 -26.71
CA PRO A 223 -1.58 9.98 -26.35
C PRO A 223 -2.06 9.66 -24.92
N GLY A 224 -2.51 10.70 -24.21
CA GLY A 224 -3.08 10.60 -22.86
C GLY A 224 -2.07 10.66 -21.71
N TRP A 225 -0.76 10.61 -22.01
CA TRP A 225 0.30 10.84 -21.04
C TRP A 225 0.67 12.32 -20.98
N VAL A 226 0.84 12.83 -19.77
CA VAL A 226 1.39 14.17 -19.52
C VAL A 226 2.81 13.98 -18.99
N ALA A 227 3.81 14.38 -19.77
CA ALA A 227 5.20 14.38 -19.34
C ALA A 227 5.39 15.41 -18.21
N GLU A 228 5.98 14.99 -17.09
CA GLU A 228 6.36 15.89 -16.02
C GLU A 228 7.77 16.46 -16.23
N HIS A 229 8.65 15.71 -16.89
CA HIS A 229 10.03 16.09 -17.15
C HIS A 229 10.47 15.73 -18.57
N PRO A 230 11.34 16.52 -19.21
CA PRO A 230 11.73 16.33 -20.62
C PRO A 230 12.78 15.24 -20.86
N ARG A 231 13.40 14.71 -19.79
CA ARG A 231 14.49 13.72 -19.85
C ARG A 231 14.36 12.73 -18.71
N PHE A 232 15.06 11.59 -18.83
CA PHE A 232 15.18 10.64 -17.74
C PHE A 232 15.67 11.32 -16.46
N ARG A 233 15.00 11.00 -15.35
CA ARG A 233 15.43 11.31 -14.00
C ARG A 233 14.91 10.26 -13.05
N ARG A 234 15.53 10.16 -11.88
CA ARG A 234 14.96 9.40 -10.77
C ARG A 234 13.70 10.11 -10.27
N GLY A 235 12.60 9.38 -10.16
CA GLY A 235 11.30 9.92 -9.76
C GLY A 235 10.33 10.09 -10.93
N PRO A 236 9.30 10.96 -10.80
CA PRO A 236 8.23 11.07 -11.79
C PRO A 236 8.73 11.47 -13.19
N LEU A 237 8.26 10.75 -14.21
CA LEU A 237 8.53 11.01 -15.63
C LEU A 237 7.27 11.45 -16.38
N ALA A 238 6.19 10.69 -16.25
CA ALA A 238 4.91 11.01 -16.88
C ALA A 238 3.74 10.44 -16.08
N VAL A 239 2.58 11.06 -16.26
CA VAL A 239 1.34 10.65 -15.60
C VAL A 239 0.20 10.62 -16.60
N ARG A 240 -0.60 9.55 -16.54
CA ARG A 240 -1.90 9.46 -17.21
C ARG A 240 -2.98 9.36 -16.15
N ARG A 241 -3.97 10.25 -16.22
CA ARG A 241 -5.10 10.25 -15.28
C ARG A 241 -6.18 9.30 -15.78
N LEU A 242 -6.73 8.53 -14.85
CA LEU A 242 -7.80 7.57 -15.11
C LEU A 242 -9.09 8.01 -14.39
N ALA A 243 -10.18 7.29 -14.66
CA ALA A 243 -11.43 7.44 -13.92
C ALA A 243 -11.24 7.23 -12.41
N ASP A 244 -12.18 7.77 -11.63
CA ASP A 244 -12.27 7.59 -10.17
C ASP A 244 -11.04 8.09 -9.38
N GLY A 245 -10.30 9.02 -9.98
CA GLY A 245 -9.11 9.62 -9.38
C GLY A 245 -7.88 8.70 -9.36
N ARG A 246 -7.94 7.54 -10.05
CA ARG A 246 -6.81 6.65 -10.30
C ARG A 246 -5.82 7.28 -11.26
N ARG A 247 -4.55 6.85 -11.20
CA ARG A 247 -3.48 7.38 -12.05
C ARG A 247 -2.52 6.28 -12.45
N LEU A 248 -2.05 6.32 -13.70
CA LEU A 248 -0.87 5.58 -14.13
C LEU A 248 0.32 6.53 -14.10
N GLU A 249 1.40 6.09 -13.48
CA GLU A 249 2.60 6.89 -13.29
C GLU A 249 3.80 6.14 -13.87
N LEU A 250 4.57 6.81 -14.73
CA LEU A 250 5.88 6.37 -15.17
C LEU A 250 6.94 7.06 -14.34
N ARG A 251 7.88 6.28 -13.81
CA ARG A 251 8.92 6.80 -12.92
C ARG A 251 10.27 6.19 -13.21
N GLY A 252 11.31 7.01 -13.21
CA GLY A 252 12.67 6.54 -13.34
C GLY A 252 13.17 5.99 -12.01
N LEU A 253 13.79 4.81 -12.06
CA LEU A 253 14.47 4.15 -10.96
C LEU A 253 15.91 3.90 -11.38
N THR A 254 16.84 3.91 -10.43
CA THR A 254 18.21 3.42 -10.67
C THR A 254 18.56 2.45 -9.56
N ARG A 255 19.01 1.24 -9.92
CA ARG A 255 19.51 0.25 -8.96
C ARG A 255 20.78 -0.39 -9.49
N SER A 256 21.81 -0.48 -8.65
CA SER A 256 23.08 -1.15 -8.95
C SER A 256 23.69 -0.71 -10.29
N ARG A 257 23.68 0.60 -10.58
CA ARG A 257 24.18 1.22 -11.82
C ARG A 257 23.40 0.90 -13.10
N SER A 258 22.21 0.31 -13.01
CA SER A 258 21.28 0.22 -14.13
C SER A 258 20.07 1.12 -13.91
N ASP A 259 19.59 1.71 -15.00
CA ASP A 259 18.44 2.59 -15.03
C ASP A 259 17.21 1.84 -15.52
N PHE A 260 16.07 2.17 -14.91
CA PHE A 260 14.80 1.52 -15.17
C PHE A 260 13.68 2.55 -15.23
N VAL A 261 12.62 2.21 -15.96
CA VAL A 261 11.33 2.89 -15.88
C VAL A 261 10.36 1.95 -15.19
N ALA A 262 9.67 2.44 -14.17
CA ALA A 262 8.60 1.73 -13.50
C ALA A 262 7.24 2.34 -13.87
N LEU A 263 6.31 1.48 -14.25
CA LEU A 263 4.90 1.78 -14.36
C LEU A 263 4.21 1.42 -13.05
N GLN A 264 3.45 2.37 -12.51
CA GLN A 264 2.74 2.25 -11.25
C GLN A 264 1.28 2.63 -11.44
N LEU A 265 0.35 1.77 -11.05
CA LEU A 265 -1.07 2.13 -10.93
C LEU A 265 -1.32 2.64 -9.51
N ARG A 266 -1.73 3.89 -9.39
CA ARG A 266 -2.02 4.52 -8.10
C ARG A 266 -3.53 4.66 -7.90
N HIS A 267 -4.01 4.12 -6.78
CA HIS A 267 -5.39 4.28 -6.34
C HIS A 267 -5.66 5.69 -5.81
N SER A 268 -6.95 6.08 -5.73
CA SER A 268 -7.40 7.37 -5.19
C SER A 268 -6.90 7.64 -3.75
N SER A 269 -6.72 6.58 -2.95
CA SER A 269 -6.12 6.61 -1.61
C SER A 269 -4.64 6.98 -1.60
N GLY A 270 -3.93 6.74 -2.71
CA GLY A 270 -2.49 6.95 -2.84
C GLY A 270 -1.63 5.69 -2.75
N LEU A 271 -2.22 4.53 -2.44
CA LEU A 271 -1.54 3.23 -2.52
C LEU A 271 -1.34 2.77 -3.97
N LEU A 272 -0.29 1.97 -4.18
CA LEU A 272 0.07 1.38 -5.47
C LEU A 272 -0.58 0.01 -5.67
N LEU A 273 -1.37 -0.16 -6.71
CA LEU A 273 -2.03 -1.42 -7.03
C LEU A 273 -1.31 -2.10 -8.21
N ASP A 274 -1.34 -3.43 -8.26
CA ASP A 274 -0.97 -4.16 -9.48
C ASP A 274 -2.10 -4.07 -10.52
N PRO A 275 -1.83 -3.59 -11.74
CA PRO A 275 -2.86 -3.56 -12.79
C PRO A 275 -3.29 -4.94 -13.33
N PHE A 276 -2.46 -5.99 -13.21
CA PHE A 276 -2.73 -7.30 -13.82
C PHE A 276 -3.04 -8.35 -12.74
N VAL A 277 -4.26 -8.27 -12.22
CA VAL A 277 -4.77 -9.15 -11.17
C VAL A 277 -6.14 -9.65 -11.58
N ASP A 278 -6.43 -10.91 -11.27
CA ASP A 278 -7.78 -11.44 -11.38
C ASP A 278 -8.66 -10.84 -10.26
N SER A 279 -9.55 -9.93 -10.63
CA SER A 279 -10.43 -9.24 -9.69
C SER A 279 -11.41 -10.15 -8.95
N ASP A 280 -11.65 -11.35 -9.44
CA ASP A 280 -12.52 -12.33 -8.77
C ASP A 280 -11.75 -13.15 -7.72
N SER A 281 -10.43 -13.26 -7.87
CA SER A 281 -9.56 -13.93 -6.91
C SER A 281 -9.20 -13.06 -5.68
N VAL A 282 -9.38 -11.74 -5.77
CA VAL A 282 -9.10 -10.81 -4.67
C VAL A 282 -10.20 -10.91 -3.60
N PRO A 283 -9.85 -11.20 -2.32
CA PRO A 283 -10.85 -11.32 -1.26
C PRO A 283 -11.69 -10.05 -1.10
N ARG A 284 -13.01 -10.24 -0.96
CA ARG A 284 -13.97 -9.17 -0.67
C ARG A 284 -14.28 -9.10 0.81
N PHE A 285 -14.31 -7.87 1.32
CA PHE A 285 -14.64 -7.54 2.70
C PHE A 285 -15.81 -6.55 2.69
N ASP A 286 -17.03 -7.06 2.56
CA ASP A 286 -18.27 -6.29 2.44
C ASP A 286 -19.36 -6.73 3.42
N TRP A 287 -18.95 -7.29 4.57
CA TRP A 287 -19.87 -7.79 5.58
C TRP A 287 -20.78 -6.66 6.07
N LEU A 288 -22.09 -6.94 6.11
CA LEU A 288 -23.12 -6.00 6.57
C LEU A 288 -23.27 -4.74 5.68
N GLY A 289 -22.76 -4.75 4.45
CA GLY A 289 -22.80 -3.59 3.55
C GLY A 289 -21.90 -2.43 4.02
N LEU A 290 -20.98 -2.70 4.94
CA LEU A 290 -19.97 -1.76 5.42
C LEU A 290 -18.73 -1.82 4.52
N GLY A 291 -17.83 -0.83 4.65
CA GLY A 291 -16.43 -0.94 4.24
C GLY A 291 -16.09 -1.15 2.76
N GLY A 292 -17.06 -1.34 1.87
CA GLY A 292 -16.82 -1.65 0.46
C GLY A 292 -15.90 -0.62 -0.19
N VAL A 293 -14.77 -1.10 -0.71
CA VAL A 293 -13.88 -0.33 -1.57
C VAL A 293 -14.01 -0.90 -2.97
N ASP A 294 -14.49 -0.07 -3.89
CA ASP A 294 -14.45 -0.44 -5.30
C ASP A 294 -13.00 -0.34 -5.79
N MET A 295 -12.27 -1.43 -5.57
CA MET A 295 -10.89 -1.61 -6.02
C MET A 295 -10.82 -2.26 -7.39
N ARG A 296 -11.96 -2.56 -8.01
CA ARG A 296 -11.94 -3.35 -9.22
C ARG A 296 -11.34 -2.53 -10.35
N ALA A 297 -10.24 -3.06 -10.88
CA ALA A 297 -9.64 -2.62 -12.13
C ALA A 297 -10.52 -3.05 -13.34
N GLU A 298 -11.84 -3.13 -13.16
CA GLU A 298 -12.79 -3.35 -14.24
C GLU A 298 -12.62 -2.20 -15.27
N GLY A 299 -12.48 -2.57 -16.54
CA GLY A 299 -12.15 -1.64 -17.63
C GLY A 299 -10.66 -1.29 -17.75
N LEU A 300 -9.85 -1.40 -16.69
CA LEU A 300 -8.42 -1.05 -16.73
C LEU A 300 -7.63 -1.98 -17.67
N GLN A 301 -8.00 -3.25 -17.75
CA GLN A 301 -7.35 -4.19 -18.67
C GLN A 301 -7.50 -3.77 -20.13
N SER A 302 -8.63 -3.14 -20.50
CA SER A 302 -8.81 -2.58 -21.85
C SER A 302 -7.87 -1.40 -22.12
N GLU A 303 -7.55 -0.64 -21.07
CA GLU A 303 -6.68 0.53 -21.11
C GLU A 303 -5.18 0.20 -21.08
N LEU A 304 -4.81 -1.01 -20.63
CA LEU A 304 -3.45 -1.51 -20.45
C LEU A 304 -3.09 -2.66 -21.41
N ARG A 305 -3.86 -2.84 -22.49
CA ARG A 305 -3.56 -3.84 -23.54
C ARG A 305 -2.16 -3.68 -24.11
N SER A 306 -1.76 -2.43 -24.34
CA SER A 306 -0.45 -2.07 -24.87
C SER A 306 0.37 -1.32 -23.82
N PRO A 307 1.67 -1.63 -23.68
CA PRO A 307 2.57 -0.84 -22.85
C PRO A 307 2.71 0.59 -23.39
N PRO A 308 3.18 1.54 -22.57
CA PRO A 308 3.46 2.90 -23.03
C PRO A 308 4.42 2.87 -24.23
N PRO A 309 4.06 3.49 -25.37
CA PRO A 309 4.91 3.47 -26.55
C PRO A 309 6.22 4.23 -26.31
N GLY A 310 7.24 3.92 -27.12
CA GLY A 310 8.41 4.79 -27.28
C GLY A 310 9.47 4.70 -26.18
N LEU A 311 9.50 3.63 -25.38
CA LEU A 311 10.54 3.41 -24.38
C LEU A 311 11.74 2.64 -24.97
N PRO A 312 12.99 3.12 -24.79
CA PRO A 312 14.20 2.44 -25.27
C PRO A 312 14.56 1.26 -24.35
N ALA A 313 13.84 0.15 -24.52
CA ALA A 313 14.05 -1.07 -23.74
C ALA A 313 15.45 -1.66 -23.99
N THR A 314 16.08 -2.16 -22.93
CA THR A 314 17.36 -2.88 -23.01
C THR A 314 17.26 -4.30 -22.45
N GLY A 315 18.37 -5.06 -22.51
CA GLY A 315 18.45 -6.36 -21.88
C GLY A 315 18.40 -6.28 -20.35
N TRP A 316 17.68 -7.21 -19.72
CA TRP A 316 17.70 -7.34 -18.28
C TRP A 316 19.10 -7.75 -17.80
N PRO A 317 19.68 -7.05 -16.81
CA PRO A 317 20.95 -7.47 -16.23
C PRO A 317 20.78 -8.78 -15.44
N ALA A 318 21.62 -9.78 -15.74
CA ALA A 318 21.56 -11.13 -15.16
C ALA A 318 21.46 -11.16 -13.62
N ARG A 319 22.08 -10.21 -12.92
CA ARG A 319 22.02 -10.10 -11.45
C ARG A 319 20.61 -9.92 -10.85
N PHE A 320 19.64 -9.48 -11.66
CA PHE A 320 18.24 -9.32 -11.25
C PHE A 320 17.38 -10.51 -11.65
N LEU A 321 17.92 -11.40 -12.47
CA LEU A 321 17.25 -12.59 -12.96
C LEU A 321 17.66 -13.79 -12.09
N SER A 322 16.74 -14.72 -11.90
CA SER A 322 17.07 -16.05 -11.39
C SER A 322 17.66 -16.91 -12.52
N PRO A 323 18.39 -18.01 -12.23
CA PRO A 323 18.95 -18.90 -13.27
C PRO A 323 17.91 -19.42 -14.27
N ALA A 324 16.65 -19.58 -13.87
CA ALA A 324 15.55 -20.01 -14.73
C ALA A 324 14.99 -18.89 -15.65
N GLU A 325 15.46 -17.65 -15.50
CA GLU A 325 15.05 -16.47 -16.28
C GLU A 325 16.15 -16.01 -17.26
N GLU A 326 17.30 -16.70 -17.31
CA GLU A 326 18.38 -16.44 -18.27
C GLU A 326 18.14 -17.09 -19.65
N GLU A 327 17.20 -18.04 -19.74
CA GLU A 327 16.74 -18.71 -20.97
C GLU A 327 15.66 -17.90 -21.70
#